data_AF-A0A952U8M4-F1
#
_entry.id   AF-A0A952U8M4-F1
#
_cell.length_a   1.000
_cell.length_b   1.000
_cell.length_c   1.000
_cell.angle_alpha   90.00
_cell.angle_beta   90.00
_cell.angle_gamma   90.00
#
_symmetry.space_group_name_H-M   'P 1'
#
loop_
_entity.id
_entity.type
_entity.pdbx_description
1 polymer ?
#
loop_
_entity_poly.entity_id
_entity_poly.type
_entity_poly.pdbx_seq_one_letter_code
_entity_poly.pdbx_strand_id
1 'polypeptide(L)'
;MAKRRRTNFPIRTAKPQPPPREPIIDRLANWLGRWPRLLRMLLNLIIAAGLTGVIGLGVFSLLYRLPPDRLPLNTTSLVLLALSVVGIVLYWVGWRVLIGFNWEATPHQPGRAALLWVLFALLVFIATAALAIASAIDASKET
;
A
#
# COMPACT_ATOMS: atom_id res chain seq x y z
N MET A 1 5.40 -6.24 72.63
CA MET A 1 5.18 -7.10 71.44
C MET A 1 3.81 -6.82 70.85
N ALA A 2 3.76 -6.12 69.71
CA ALA A 2 2.49 -5.70 69.08
C ALA A 2 2.02 -6.72 68.04
N LYS A 3 0.82 -7.28 68.26
CA LYS A 3 0.20 -8.32 67.43
C LYS A 3 -0.40 -7.67 66.17
N ARG A 4 0.31 -7.70 65.04
CA ARG A 4 -0.22 -7.22 63.75
C ARG A 4 -1.40 -8.09 63.30
N ARG A 5 -2.62 -7.55 63.32
CA ARG A 5 -3.80 -8.16 62.68
C ARG A 5 -3.62 -8.07 61.16
N ARG A 6 -3.51 -9.22 60.49
CA ARG A 6 -3.66 -9.31 59.03
C ARG A 6 -5.15 -9.23 58.71
N THR A 7 -5.58 -8.09 58.18
CA THR A 7 -6.90 -7.95 57.56
C THR A 7 -6.86 -8.64 56.20
N ASN A 8 -7.42 -9.84 56.12
CA ASN A 8 -7.70 -10.51 54.85
C ASN A 8 -8.83 -9.75 54.16
N PHE A 9 -8.48 -8.83 53.26
CA PHE A 9 -9.44 -8.29 52.31
C PHE A 9 -9.72 -9.37 51.25
N PRO A 10 -10.98 -9.76 51.03
CA PRO A 10 -11.31 -10.65 49.93
C PRO A 10 -10.96 -9.94 48.63
N ILE A 11 -10.00 -10.49 47.89
CA ILE A 11 -9.69 -10.06 46.52
C ILE A 11 -10.95 -10.35 45.72
N ARG A 12 -11.75 -9.30 45.49
CA ARG A 12 -12.91 -9.34 44.60
C ARG A 12 -12.35 -9.62 43.22
N THR A 13 -12.37 -10.88 42.79
CA THR A 13 -12.01 -11.30 41.44
C THR A 13 -13.01 -10.64 40.49
N ALA A 14 -12.65 -9.47 39.98
CA ALA A 14 -13.40 -8.83 38.91
C ALA A 14 -13.53 -9.85 37.79
N LYS A 15 -14.77 -10.11 37.35
CA LYS A 15 -15.00 -11.00 36.21
C LYS A 15 -14.10 -10.50 35.06
N PRO A 16 -13.31 -11.39 34.43
CA PRO A 16 -12.47 -10.98 33.31
C PRO A 16 -13.35 -10.31 32.28
N GLN A 17 -13.12 -9.01 32.04
CA GLN A 17 -13.83 -8.29 31.00
C GLN A 17 -13.52 -9.00 29.66
N PRO A 18 -14.52 -9.19 28.79
CA PRO A 18 -14.25 -9.73 27.47
C PRO A 18 -13.22 -8.82 26.79
N PRO A 19 -12.23 -9.40 26.09
CA PRO A 19 -11.19 -8.61 25.45
C PRO A 19 -11.83 -7.57 24.52
N PRO A 20 -11.29 -6.34 24.47
CA PRO A 20 -11.76 -5.30 23.56
C PRO A 20 -11.83 -5.86 22.14
N ARG A 21 -12.94 -5.63 21.43
CA ARG A 21 -13.06 -6.05 20.04
C ARG A 21 -12.01 -5.31 19.22
N GLU A 22 -11.03 -6.05 18.70
CA GLU A 22 -10.04 -5.49 17.79
C GLU A 22 -10.73 -4.81 16.58
N PRO A 23 -10.29 -3.62 16.18
CA PRO A 23 -10.86 -2.94 15.02
C PRO A 23 -10.56 -3.74 13.74
N ILE A 24 -11.46 -3.65 12.75
CA ILE A 24 -11.41 -4.44 11.51
C ILE A 24 -10.08 -4.26 10.76
N ILE A 25 -9.53 -3.05 10.79
CA ILE A 25 -8.25 -2.68 10.17
C ILE A 25 -7.11 -3.49 10.78
N ASP A 26 -7.07 -3.64 12.10
CA ASP A 26 -6.00 -4.38 12.77
C ASP A 26 -6.11 -5.88 12.50
N ARG A 27 -7.36 -6.39 12.40
CA ARG A 27 -7.60 -7.79 12.02
C ARG A 27 -7.13 -8.08 10.58
N LEU A 28 -7.34 -7.16 9.64
CA LEU A 28 -6.86 -7.26 8.26
C LEU A 28 -5.33 -7.11 8.16
N ALA A 29 -4.74 -6.17 8.91
CA ALA A 29 -3.30 -6.03 8.99
C ALA A 29 -2.63 -7.32 9.52
N ASN A 30 -3.20 -7.89 10.60
CA ASN A 30 -2.75 -9.17 11.14
C ASN A 30 -2.89 -10.32 10.14
N TRP A 31 -3.97 -10.34 9.35
CA TRP A 31 -4.15 -11.33 8.29
C TRP A 31 -3.08 -11.19 7.19
N LEU A 32 -2.81 -9.97 6.75
CA LEU A 32 -1.75 -9.67 5.78
C LEU A 32 -0.36 -10.04 6.32
N GLY A 33 -0.13 -9.89 7.63
CA GLY A 33 1.12 -10.26 8.29
C GLY A 33 1.37 -11.76 8.41
N ARG A 34 0.31 -12.58 8.34
CA ARG A 34 0.44 -14.04 8.31
C ARG A 34 0.93 -14.57 6.96
N TRP A 35 0.93 -13.74 5.92
CA TRP A 35 1.37 -14.18 4.59
C TRP A 35 2.87 -14.43 4.57
N PRO A 36 3.34 -15.49 3.87
CA PRO A 36 4.77 -15.73 3.74
C PRO A 36 5.43 -14.57 2.99
N ARG A 37 6.70 -14.33 3.31
CA ARG A 37 7.47 -13.18 2.79
C ARG A 37 7.47 -13.12 1.26
N LEU A 38 7.56 -14.29 0.61
CA LEU A 38 7.48 -14.42 -0.85
C LEU A 38 6.16 -13.89 -1.41
N LEU A 39 5.02 -14.23 -0.81
CA LEU A 39 3.71 -13.73 -1.24
C LEU A 39 3.61 -12.21 -1.07
N ARG A 40 4.17 -11.66 0.01
CA ARG A 40 4.22 -10.20 0.23
C ARG A 40 5.13 -9.49 -0.78
N MET A 41 6.25 -10.10 -1.16
CA MET A 41 7.11 -9.61 -2.25
C MET A 41 6.39 -9.60 -3.60
N LEU A 42 5.73 -10.72 -3.95
CA LEU A 42 4.98 -10.82 -5.20
C LEU A 42 3.83 -9.80 -5.23
N LEU A 43 3.09 -9.64 -4.14
CA LEU A 43 2.05 -8.63 -4.02
C LEU A 43 2.61 -7.22 -4.23
N ASN A 44 3.74 -6.89 -3.60
CA ASN A 44 4.38 -5.59 -3.77
C ASN A 44 4.84 -5.37 -5.22
N LEU A 45 5.41 -6.40 -5.86
CA LEU A 45 5.84 -6.35 -7.25
C LEU A 45 4.66 -6.11 -8.20
N ILE A 46 3.56 -6.85 -8.02
CA ILE A 46 2.33 -6.70 -8.81
C ILE A 46 1.75 -5.30 -8.64
N ILE A 47 1.68 -4.79 -7.40
CA ILE A 47 1.18 -3.46 -7.11
C ILE A 47 2.06 -2.38 -7.76
N ALA A 48 3.37 -2.47 -7.59
CA ALA A 48 4.31 -1.50 -8.16
C ALA A 48 4.30 -1.52 -9.69
N ALA A 49 4.30 -2.71 -10.30
CA ALA A 49 4.21 -2.86 -11.75
C ALA A 49 2.87 -2.35 -12.29
N GLY A 50 1.77 -2.67 -11.62
CA GLY A 50 0.43 -2.21 -11.97
C GLY A 50 0.32 -0.69 -11.91
N LEU A 51 0.75 -0.07 -10.80
CA LEU A 51 0.78 1.39 -10.66
C LEU A 51 1.66 2.04 -11.73
N THR A 52 2.86 1.51 -11.95
CA THR A 52 3.80 2.07 -12.94
C THR A 52 3.23 1.98 -14.35
N GLY A 53 2.66 0.83 -14.73
CA GLY A 53 2.06 0.63 -16.05
C GLY A 53 0.86 1.56 -16.27
N VAL A 54 0.02 1.71 -15.25
CA VAL A 54 -1.18 2.54 -15.33
C VAL A 54 -0.85 4.05 -15.36
N ILE A 55 0.13 4.51 -14.56
CA ILE A 55 0.65 5.88 -14.68
C ILE A 55 1.29 6.07 -16.07
N GLY A 56 2.04 5.08 -16.55
CA GLY A 56 2.67 5.10 -17.87
C GLY A 56 1.66 5.27 -18.99
N LEU A 57 0.57 4.50 -18.97
CA LEU A 57 -0.53 4.63 -19.91
C LEU A 57 -1.22 6.00 -19.83
N GLY A 58 -1.46 6.51 -18.62
CA GLY A 58 -2.06 7.84 -18.44
C GLY A 58 -1.18 8.96 -19.02
N VAL A 59 0.13 8.87 -18.77
CA VAL A 59 1.11 9.81 -19.32
C VAL A 59 1.21 9.67 -20.84
N PHE A 60 1.28 8.45 -21.38
CA PHE A 60 1.28 8.22 -22.82
C PHE A 60 0.02 8.79 -23.48
N SER A 61 -1.16 8.55 -22.91
CA SER A 61 -2.42 9.11 -23.40
C SER A 61 -2.40 10.64 -23.41
N LEU A 62 -1.82 11.26 -22.38
CA LEU A 62 -1.64 12.71 -22.32
C LEU A 62 -0.67 13.22 -23.40
N LEU A 63 0.45 12.52 -23.61
CA LEU A 63 1.45 12.86 -24.63
C LEU A 63 0.87 12.71 -26.04
N TYR A 64 0.12 11.66 -26.34
CA TYR A 64 -0.48 11.46 -27.67
C TYR A 64 -1.53 12.52 -28.04
N ARG A 65 -2.12 13.23 -27.07
CA ARG A 65 -3.01 14.37 -27.33
C ARG A 65 -2.27 15.64 -27.74
N LEU A 66 -0.95 15.70 -27.57
CA LEU A 66 -0.14 16.84 -27.99
C LEU A 66 0.28 16.69 -29.46
N PRO A 67 0.28 17.78 -30.25
CA PRO A 67 0.74 17.74 -31.63
C PRO A 67 2.20 17.24 -31.70
N PRO A 68 2.54 16.37 -32.67
CA PRO A 68 3.88 15.78 -32.79
C PRO A 68 4.98 16.84 -32.94
N ASP A 69 4.66 17.99 -33.53
CA ASP A 69 5.59 19.12 -33.71
C ASP A 69 5.99 19.79 -32.38
N ARG A 70 5.28 19.51 -31.29
CA ARG A 70 5.49 20.11 -29.96
C ARG A 70 6.06 19.14 -28.92
N LEU A 71 6.38 17.89 -29.31
CA LEU A 71 6.97 16.89 -28.42
C LEU A 71 8.45 16.68 -28.78
N PRO A 72 9.37 17.50 -28.24
CA PRO A 72 10.78 17.25 -28.41
C PRO A 72 11.13 15.90 -27.76
N LEU A 73 11.88 15.06 -28.48
CA LEU A 73 12.36 13.75 -28.03
C LEU A 73 12.93 13.78 -26.60
N ASN A 74 13.61 14.88 -26.24
CA ASN A 74 14.18 15.08 -24.91
C ASN A 74 13.12 15.11 -23.80
N THR A 75 11.94 15.69 -24.04
CA THR A 75 10.84 15.71 -23.08
C THR A 75 10.27 14.32 -22.86
N THR A 76 10.08 13.53 -23.93
CA THR A 76 9.59 12.15 -23.81
C THR A 76 10.56 11.27 -23.00
N SER A 77 11.87 11.37 -23.27
CA SER A 77 12.88 10.65 -22.48
C SER A 77 12.89 11.08 -21.01
N LEU A 78 12.76 12.37 -20.73
CA LEU A 78 12.74 12.91 -19.36
C LEU A 78 11.48 12.47 -18.60
N VAL A 79 10.34 12.40 -19.29
CA VAL A 79 9.08 11.90 -18.72
C VAL A 79 9.16 10.40 -18.42
N LEU A 80 9.72 9.58 -19.32
CA LEU A 80 9.95 8.16 -19.08
C LEU A 80 10.91 7.90 -17.92
N LEU A 81 11.96 8.73 -17.80
CA LEU A 81 12.89 8.69 -16.67
C LEU A 81 12.17 9.02 -15.36
N ALA A 82 11.38 10.09 -15.33
CA ALA A 82 10.60 10.47 -14.15
C ALA A 82 9.62 9.37 -13.74
N LEU A 83 8.92 8.77 -14.71
CA LEU A 83 8.04 7.61 -14.49
C LEU A 83 8.78 6.42 -13.88
N SER A 84 9.98 6.13 -14.38
CA SER A 84 10.82 5.05 -13.87
C SER A 84 11.25 5.33 -12.42
N VAL A 85 11.64 6.57 -12.11
CA VAL A 85 11.98 6.99 -10.75
C VAL A 85 10.77 6.86 -9.81
N VAL A 86 9.58 7.30 -10.25
CA VAL A 86 8.33 7.16 -9.49
C VAL A 86 8.04 5.69 -9.21
N GLY A 87 8.14 4.82 -10.22
CA GLY A 87 7.96 3.37 -10.05
C GLY A 87 8.92 2.76 -9.04
N ILE A 88 10.20 3.15 -9.07
CA ILE A 88 11.22 2.72 -8.11
C ILE A 88 10.87 3.19 -6.69
N VAL A 89 10.45 4.44 -6.52
CA VAL A 89 10.05 4.99 -5.21
C VAL A 89 8.82 4.24 -4.67
N LEU A 90 7.80 4.00 -5.49
CA LEU A 90 6.61 3.24 -5.09
C LEU A 90 6.96 1.81 -4.68
N TYR A 91 7.81 1.14 -5.47
CA TYR A 91 8.31 -0.18 -5.14
C TYR A 91 9.08 -0.19 -3.82
N TRP A 92 9.96 0.78 -3.61
CA TRP A 92 10.78 0.92 -2.39
C TRP A 92 9.91 1.16 -1.16
N VAL A 93 8.92 2.05 -1.25
CA VAL A 93 7.97 2.32 -0.16
C VAL A 93 7.18 1.06 0.15
N GLY A 94 6.56 0.45 -0.86
CA GLY A 94 5.80 -0.77 -0.66
C GLY A 94 6.65 -1.92 -0.11
N TRP A 95 7.91 -2.03 -0.53
CA TRP A 95 8.85 -3.01 0.01
C TRP A 95 9.07 -2.79 1.51
N ARG A 96 9.36 -1.55 1.92
CA ARG A 96 9.55 -1.24 3.34
C ARG A 96 8.31 -1.51 4.17
N VAL A 97 7.14 -1.16 3.65
CA VAL A 97 5.91 -1.24 4.43
C VAL A 97 5.35 -2.68 4.48
N LEU A 98 5.40 -3.45 3.39
CA LEU A 98 4.87 -4.83 3.35
C LEU A 98 5.84 -5.89 3.90
N ILE A 99 7.14 -5.72 3.66
CA ILE A 99 8.14 -6.76 4.00
C ILE A 99 8.85 -6.42 5.31
N GLY A 100 8.87 -5.14 5.69
CA GLY A 100 9.64 -4.66 6.83
C GLY A 100 11.14 -4.58 6.51
N PHE A 101 11.87 -3.75 7.25
CA PHE A 101 13.31 -3.70 7.17
C PHE A 101 13.93 -4.96 7.78
N ASN A 102 14.74 -5.68 7.01
CA ASN A 102 15.47 -6.87 7.50
C ASN A 102 16.74 -6.51 8.30
N TRP A 103 16.92 -5.22 8.64
CA TRP A 103 18.10 -4.68 9.33
C TRP A 103 17.86 -4.51 10.84
N GLU A 104 16.66 -4.80 11.33
CA GLU A 104 16.32 -4.82 12.77
C GLU A 104 16.26 -6.27 13.26
N ALA A 105 16.71 -6.51 14.50
CA ALA A 105 16.76 -7.85 15.10
C ALA A 105 15.39 -8.53 15.26
N THR A 106 14.29 -7.75 15.19
CA THR A 106 12.92 -8.25 15.18
C THR A 106 12.27 -7.86 13.85
N PRO A 107 11.78 -8.81 13.04
CA PRO A 107 11.11 -8.49 11.78
C PRO A 107 9.90 -7.62 12.06
N HIS A 108 9.91 -6.40 11.50
CA HIS A 108 8.80 -5.47 11.57
C HIS A 108 7.56 -6.16 11.00
N GLN A 109 6.58 -6.49 11.85
CA GLN A 109 5.34 -7.09 11.39
C GLN A 109 4.62 -6.05 10.52
N PRO A 110 4.10 -6.43 9.34
CA PRO A 110 3.35 -5.51 8.50
C PRO A 110 2.07 -5.11 9.24
N GLY A 111 2.12 -3.94 9.86
CA GLY A 111 1.02 -3.41 10.64
C GLY A 111 0.05 -2.63 9.77
N ARG A 112 -0.65 -1.71 10.41
CA ARG A 112 -1.65 -0.83 9.80
C ARG A 112 -1.15 -0.06 8.58
N ALA A 113 0.13 0.33 8.57
CA ALA A 113 0.74 1.02 7.43
C ALA A 113 0.74 0.17 6.14
N ALA A 114 0.99 -1.13 6.23
CA ALA A 114 1.00 -2.05 5.07
C ALA A 114 -0.38 -2.16 4.44
N LEU A 115 -1.39 -2.30 5.29
CA LEU A 115 -2.77 -2.33 4.82
C LEU A 115 -3.17 -1.01 4.15
N LEU A 116 -2.83 0.13 4.77
CA LEU A 116 -3.13 1.45 4.20
C LEU A 116 -2.41 1.67 2.87
N TRP A 117 -1.16 1.21 2.73
CA TRP A 117 -0.42 1.28 1.47
C TRP A 117 -1.08 0.44 0.38
N VAL A 118 -1.48 -0.79 0.69
CA VAL A 118 -2.18 -1.67 -0.26
C VAL A 118 -3.52 -1.07 -0.67
N LEU A 119 -4.30 -0.54 0.27
CA LEU A 119 -5.59 0.11 -0.02
C LEU A 119 -5.40 1.37 -0.87
N PHE A 120 -4.41 2.21 -0.55
CA PHE A 120 -4.08 3.39 -1.34
C PHE A 120 -3.68 3.00 -2.77
N ALA A 121 -2.78 2.03 -2.91
CA ALA A 121 -2.33 1.53 -4.20
C ALA A 121 -3.49 0.96 -5.03
N LEU A 122 -4.38 0.19 -4.40
CA LEU A 122 -5.58 -0.34 -5.04
C LEU A 122 -6.51 0.79 -5.50
N LEU A 123 -6.71 1.81 -4.67
CA LEU A 123 -7.56 2.95 -5.01
C LEU A 123 -7.01 3.74 -6.19
N VAL A 124 -5.70 4.02 -6.19
CA VAL A 124 -5.02 4.68 -7.32
C VAL A 124 -5.13 3.82 -8.57
N PHE A 125 -4.87 2.51 -8.47
CA PHE A 125 -5.00 1.59 -9.59
C PHE A 125 -6.41 1.61 -10.20
N ILE A 126 -7.46 1.51 -9.37
CA ILE A 126 -8.86 1.54 -9.83
C ILE A 126 -9.18 2.89 -10.48
N ALA A 127 -8.84 4.01 -9.84
CA ALA A 127 -9.14 5.34 -10.36
C ALA A 127 -8.49 5.57 -11.73
N THR A 128 -7.23 5.18 -11.89
CA THR A 128 -6.51 5.39 -13.14
C THR A 128 -6.90 4.35 -14.21
N ALA A 129 -7.23 3.11 -13.84
CA ALA A 129 -7.82 2.15 -14.77
C ALA A 129 -9.18 2.63 -15.30
N ALA A 130 -10.04 3.18 -14.44
CA ALA A 130 -11.32 3.76 -14.85
C ALA A 130 -11.14 4.93 -15.83
N LEU A 131 -10.17 5.82 -15.57
CA LEU A 131 -9.80 6.91 -16.49
C LEU A 131 -9.28 6.37 -17.83
N ALA A 132 -8.42 5.36 -17.81
CA ALA A 132 -7.90 4.74 -19.03
C ALA A 132 -9.03 4.14 -19.88
N ILE A 133 -9.95 3.40 -19.26
CA ILE A 133 -11.13 2.82 -19.93
C ILE A 133 -12.03 3.94 -20.50
N ALA A 134 -12.33 4.98 -19.72
CA ALA A 134 -13.12 6.10 -20.19
C ALA A 134 -12.47 6.78 -21.41
N SER A 135 -11.15 7.01 -21.36
CA SER A 135 -10.42 7.61 -22.48
C SER A 135 -10.41 6.73 -23.73
N ALA A 136 -10.35 5.40 -23.58
CA ALA A 136 -10.42 4.46 -24.70
C ALA A 136 -11.82 4.43 -25.33
N ILE A 137 -12.87 4.50 -24.50
CA ILE A 137 -14.26 4.58 -24.97
C ILE A 137 -14.47 5.87 -25.77
N ASP A 138 -13.99 7.01 -25.28
CA ASP A 138 -14.13 8.27 -26.01
C ASP A 138 -13.38 8.25 -27.35
N ALA A 139 -12.16 7.71 -27.39
CA ALA A 139 -11.41 7.55 -28.63
C ALA A 139 -12.15 6.67 -29.67
N SER A 140 -12.86 5.62 -29.22
CA SER A 140 -13.61 4.74 -30.12
C SER A 140 -14.86 5.38 -30.76
N LYS A 141 -15.34 6.51 -30.22
CA LYS A 141 -16.50 7.24 -30.78
C LYS A 141 -16.12 8.20 -31.90
N GLU A 142 -14.84 8.54 -32.02
CA GLU A 142 -14.33 9.45 -33.05
C GLU A 142 -13.93 8.73 -34.35
N THR A 143 -13.94 7.40 -34.35
CA THR A 143 -13.70 6.51 -35.50
C THR A 143 -14.98 5.90 -36.04
#